data_AF-A0A553UWU5-F1
#
_entry.id   AF-A0A553UWU5-F1
#
_cell.length_a   1.000
_cell.length_b   1.000
_cell.length_c   1.000
_cell.angle_alpha   90.00
_cell.angle_beta   90.00
_cell.angle_gamma   90.00
#
_symmetry.space_group_name_H-M   'P 1'
#
loop_
_entity.id
_entity.type
_entity.pdbx_description
1 polymer ?
#
loop_
_entity_poly.entity_id
_entity_poly.type
_entity_poly.pdbx_seq_one_letter_code
_entity_poly.pdbx_strand_id
1 'polypeptide(L)'
;MKEQTDLMALRAQLAKAEKASRRKPAPAPKPANLALKPLSPQREAELQGVSTDDFLLSRAHSRLREAVYEGHYHVCTHATHHARAEGFLEHDIMQVLLSGRVRAIYPQERRWLVAGYFEACTIKLPLHVVVQLETVHTPAGSVDFLDVVTAFVPKHPHHIISRVRLAVLLRYDDETVQHRMSVVANRVGHKSKGKWKRGA
;
A
#
# COMPACT_ATOMS: atom_id res chain seq x y z
N MET A 1 53.46 -39.68 28.49
CA MET A 1 53.42 -38.50 29.38
C MET A 1 52.14 -37.76 29.07
N LYS A 2 51.17 -37.79 30.00
CA LYS A 2 49.80 -37.28 29.77
C LYS A 2 49.74 -35.78 30.00
N GLU A 3 49.13 -35.08 29.05
CA GLU A 3 48.89 -33.64 29.07
C GLU A 3 48.08 -33.24 30.32
N GLN A 4 48.73 -32.61 31.30
CA GLN A 4 48.04 -31.82 32.32
C GLN A 4 47.59 -30.52 31.65
N THR A 5 46.48 -30.62 30.91
CA THR A 5 45.73 -29.44 30.50
C THR A 5 45.26 -28.74 31.78
N ASP A 6 45.84 -27.57 32.03
CA ASP A 6 45.59 -26.76 33.22
C ASP A 6 44.08 -26.49 33.36
N LEU A 7 43.48 -27.02 34.43
CA LEU A 7 42.04 -26.92 34.71
C LEU A 7 41.57 -25.46 34.75
N MET A 8 42.47 -24.52 35.08
CA MET A 8 42.17 -23.09 35.04
C MET A 8 42.01 -22.57 33.60
N ALA A 9 42.81 -23.06 32.65
CA ALA A 9 42.73 -22.67 31.25
C ALA A 9 41.41 -23.13 30.60
N LEU A 10 40.96 -24.35 30.92
CA LEU A 10 39.67 -24.89 30.48
C LEU A 10 38.49 -24.08 31.02
N ARG A 11 38.53 -23.70 32.31
CA ARG A 11 37.50 -22.83 32.92
C ARG A 11 37.45 -21.45 32.27
N ALA A 12 38.62 -20.86 31.98
CA ALA A 12 38.69 -19.56 31.31
C ALA A 12 38.15 -19.61 29.88
N GLN A 13 38.38 -20.70 29.15
CA GLN A 13 37.82 -20.91 27.81
C GLN A 13 36.30 -21.07 27.84
N LEU A 14 35.76 -21.86 28.77
CA LEU A 14 34.32 -22.01 28.94
C LEU A 14 33.63 -20.69 29.31
N ALA A 15 34.22 -19.90 30.22
CA ALA A 15 33.69 -18.60 30.59
C ALA A 15 33.71 -17.60 29.42
N LYS A 16 34.74 -17.63 28.58
CA LYS A 16 34.81 -16.82 27.35
C LYS A 16 33.75 -17.25 26.33
N ALA A 17 33.56 -18.56 26.14
CA ALA A 17 32.55 -19.11 25.24
C ALA A 17 31.12 -18.74 25.70
N GLU A 18 30.85 -18.83 27.00
CA GLU A 18 29.56 -18.44 27.59
C GLU A 18 29.31 -16.93 27.47
N LYS A 19 30.34 -16.10 27.68
CA LYS A 19 30.22 -14.65 27.49
C LYS A 19 29.98 -14.29 26.02
N ALA A 20 30.56 -15.04 25.09
CA ALA A 20 30.33 -14.88 23.66
C ALA A 20 28.92 -15.32 23.23
N SER A 21 28.36 -16.37 23.83
CA SER A 21 26.98 -16.80 23.55
C SER A 21 25.95 -15.79 24.08
N ARG A 22 26.18 -15.22 25.27
CA ARG A 22 25.32 -14.15 25.83
C ARG A 22 25.38 -12.83 25.04
N ARG A 23 26.47 -12.58 24.32
CA ARG A 23 26.66 -11.35 23.52
C ARG A 23 26.08 -11.40 22.12
N LYS A 24 25.62 -12.56 21.62
CA LYS A 24 24.88 -12.60 20.35
C LYS A 24 23.46 -12.09 20.64
N PRO A 25 23.09 -10.86 20.24
CA PRO A 25 21.70 -10.45 20.35
C PRO A 25 20.89 -11.44 19.51
N ALA A 26 19.90 -12.10 20.12
CA ALA A 26 18.95 -12.89 19.37
C ALA A 26 18.37 -11.99 18.27
N PRO A 27 18.38 -12.41 16.99
CA PRO A 27 17.71 -11.63 15.96
C PRO A 27 16.27 -11.42 16.43
N ALA A 28 15.82 -10.17 16.46
CA ALA A 28 14.48 -9.84 16.90
C ALA A 28 13.49 -10.77 16.19
N PRO A 29 12.56 -11.43 16.92
CA PRO A 29 11.61 -12.32 16.30
C PRO A 29 10.86 -11.53 15.23
N LYS A 30 11.03 -11.92 13.96
CA LYS A 30 10.24 -11.34 12.87
C LYS A 30 8.79 -11.61 13.23
N PRO A 31 7.93 -10.59 13.38
CA PRO A 31 6.55 -10.82 13.77
C PRO A 31 5.91 -11.72 12.71
N ALA A 32 5.36 -12.86 13.14
CA ALA A 32 4.73 -13.84 12.24
C ALA A 32 3.63 -13.23 11.36
N ASN A 33 3.04 -12.10 11.80
CA ASN A 33 2.03 -11.33 11.08
C ASN A 33 2.57 -10.57 9.85
N LEU A 34 3.89 -10.52 9.64
CA LEU A 34 4.53 -9.97 8.44
C LEU A 34 4.94 -11.07 7.44
N ALA A 35 4.65 -12.34 7.72
CA ALA A 35 4.76 -13.39 6.71
C ALA A 35 3.70 -13.09 5.64
N LEU A 36 4.13 -12.39 4.60
CA LEU A 36 3.35 -12.20 3.38
C LEU A 36 2.84 -13.57 2.98
N LYS A 37 1.51 -13.70 2.84
CA LYS A 37 0.92 -14.94 2.35
C LYS A 37 1.65 -15.31 1.05
N PRO A 38 2.06 -16.57 0.88
CA PRO A 38 2.65 -17.00 -0.38
C PRO A 38 1.71 -16.61 -1.51
N LEU A 39 2.26 -15.97 -2.53
CA LEU A 39 1.51 -15.55 -3.71
C LEU A 39 0.98 -16.82 -4.39
N SER A 40 -0.19 -16.72 -5.03
CA SER A 40 -0.64 -17.82 -5.87
C SER A 40 0.33 -17.99 -7.06
N PRO A 41 0.55 -19.21 -7.56
CA PRO A 41 1.47 -19.44 -8.67
C PRO A 41 1.06 -18.67 -9.94
N GLN A 42 -0.24 -18.44 -10.14
CA GLN A 42 -0.75 -17.57 -11.21
C GLN A 42 -0.26 -16.12 -11.05
N ARG A 43 -0.32 -15.58 -9.82
CA ARG A 43 0.11 -14.22 -9.54
C ARG A 43 1.63 -14.06 -9.61
N GLU A 44 2.37 -15.10 -9.28
CA GLU A 44 3.82 -15.12 -9.50
C GLU A 44 4.16 -15.04 -10.99
N ALA A 45 3.44 -15.79 -11.85
CA ALA A 45 3.60 -15.71 -13.30
C ALA A 45 3.22 -14.33 -13.88
N GLU A 46 2.15 -13.70 -13.38
CA GLU A 46 1.76 -12.34 -13.79
C GLU A 46 2.77 -11.26 -13.35
N LEU A 47 3.45 -11.48 -12.22
CA LEU A 47 4.49 -10.57 -11.73
C LEU A 47 5.85 -10.78 -12.42
N GLN A 48 6.04 -11.90 -13.13
CA GLN A 48 7.25 -12.12 -13.91
C GLN A 48 7.36 -11.07 -15.02
N GLY A 49 8.29 -10.14 -14.86
CA GLY A 49 8.53 -9.03 -15.80
C GLY A 49 8.06 -7.66 -15.32
N VAL A 50 7.41 -7.56 -14.15
CA VAL A 50 7.11 -6.27 -13.52
C VAL A 50 8.35 -5.75 -12.81
N SER A 51 8.87 -4.61 -13.24
CA SER A 51 9.99 -3.98 -12.53
C SER A 51 9.47 -3.15 -11.36
N THR A 52 10.03 -3.42 -10.18
CA THR A 52 9.78 -2.68 -8.94
C THR A 52 11.08 -2.08 -8.39
N ASP A 53 12.11 -1.96 -9.23
CA ASP A 53 13.42 -1.45 -8.83
C ASP A 53 13.36 0.06 -8.58
N ASP A 54 13.77 0.50 -7.38
CA ASP A 54 13.66 1.91 -6.96
C ASP A 54 14.33 2.89 -7.94
N PHE A 55 15.45 2.52 -8.55
CA PHE A 55 16.14 3.37 -9.53
C PHE A 55 15.31 3.57 -10.80
N LEU A 56 14.70 2.51 -11.32
CA LEU A 56 13.87 2.56 -12.52
C LEU A 56 12.57 3.33 -12.24
N LEU A 57 11.97 3.12 -11.07
CA LEU A 57 10.78 3.84 -10.62
C LEU A 57 11.04 5.35 -10.50
N SER A 58 12.17 5.75 -9.91
CA SER A 58 12.57 7.16 -9.78
C SER A 58 12.77 7.81 -11.16
N ARG A 59 13.50 7.15 -12.06
CA ARG A 59 13.72 7.66 -13.43
C ARG A 59 12.41 7.78 -14.22
N ALA A 60 11.53 6.79 -14.11
CA ALA A 60 10.22 6.82 -14.74
C ALA A 60 9.37 7.98 -14.20
N HIS A 61 9.42 8.23 -12.89
CA HIS A 61 8.70 9.34 -12.28
C HIS A 61 9.19 10.71 -12.78
N SER A 62 10.51 10.90 -12.95
CA SER A 62 11.04 12.14 -13.53
C SER A 62 10.56 12.35 -14.97
N ARG A 63 10.63 11.32 -15.82
CA ARG A 63 10.10 11.37 -17.21
C ARG A 63 8.61 11.69 -17.25
N LEU A 64 7.85 11.06 -16.35
CA LEU A 64 6.41 11.31 -16.25
C LEU A 64 6.12 12.77 -15.91
N ARG A 65 6.83 13.35 -14.94
CA ARG A 65 6.64 14.74 -14.55
C ARG A 65 6.99 15.70 -15.68
N GLU A 66 8.09 15.44 -16.38
CA GLU A 66 8.51 16.25 -17.54
C GLU A 66 7.43 16.28 -18.63
N ALA A 67 6.96 15.12 -19.07
CA ALA A 67 5.88 15.03 -20.05
C ALA A 67 4.58 15.72 -19.59
N VAL A 68 4.22 15.63 -18.31
CA VAL A 68 3.06 16.34 -17.75
C VAL A 68 3.25 17.86 -17.76
N TYR A 69 4.44 18.35 -17.40
CA TYR A 69 4.74 19.79 -17.42
C TYR A 69 4.74 20.37 -18.83
N GLU A 70 5.21 19.61 -19.81
CA GLU A 70 5.19 20.00 -21.22
C GLU A 70 3.80 19.88 -21.86
N GLY A 71 2.83 19.27 -21.17
CA GLY A 71 1.48 19.05 -21.70
C GLY A 71 1.39 17.87 -22.68
N HIS A 72 2.41 17.00 -22.71
CA HIS A 72 2.46 15.81 -23.55
C HIS A 72 1.69 14.64 -22.92
N TYR A 73 0.39 14.85 -22.71
CA TYR A 73 -0.49 13.82 -22.19
C TYR A 73 -1.88 13.87 -22.82
N HIS A 74 -2.58 12.76 -22.74
CA HIS A 74 -3.96 12.64 -23.15
C HIS A 74 -4.72 11.74 -22.16
N VAL A 75 -5.90 12.19 -21.75
CA VAL A 75 -6.76 11.44 -20.84
C VAL A 75 -7.80 10.67 -21.65
N CYS A 76 -7.65 9.35 -21.69
CA CYS A 76 -8.55 8.52 -22.48
C CYS A 76 -9.98 8.58 -21.94
N THR A 77 -10.96 8.46 -22.85
CA THR A 77 -12.39 8.45 -22.51
C THR A 77 -12.75 7.41 -21.44
N HIS A 78 -12.04 6.27 -21.44
CA HIS A 78 -12.19 5.24 -20.43
C HIS A 78 -11.80 5.72 -19.02
N ALA A 79 -10.68 6.44 -18.89
CA ALA A 79 -10.27 7.04 -17.62
C ALA A 79 -11.28 8.08 -17.13
N THR A 80 -11.84 8.88 -18.03
CA THR A 80 -12.89 9.86 -17.70
C THR A 80 -14.18 9.19 -17.21
N HIS A 81 -14.54 8.03 -17.75
CA HIS A 81 -15.69 7.26 -17.25
C HIS A 81 -15.47 6.73 -15.83
N HIS A 82 -14.26 6.21 -15.52
CA HIS A 82 -13.92 5.80 -14.15
C HIS A 82 -13.90 6.97 -13.19
N ALA A 83 -13.34 8.11 -13.60
CA ALA A 83 -13.33 9.33 -12.80
C ALA A 83 -14.75 9.73 -12.37
N ARG A 84 -15.70 9.73 -13.31
CA ARG A 84 -17.11 10.01 -13.01
C ARG A 84 -17.78 8.95 -12.13
N ALA A 85 -17.46 7.67 -12.34
CA ALA A 85 -18.07 6.57 -11.59
C ALA A 85 -17.57 6.52 -10.13
N GLU A 86 -16.30 6.84 -9.90
CA GLU A 86 -15.65 6.73 -8.60
C GLU A 86 -15.55 8.07 -7.85
N GLY A 87 -15.89 9.18 -8.49
CA GLY A 87 -16.06 10.48 -7.84
C GLY A 87 -14.79 11.32 -7.73
N PHE A 88 -13.88 11.20 -8.70
CA PHE A 88 -12.72 12.09 -8.85
C PHE A 88 -12.73 12.79 -10.20
N LEU A 89 -11.95 13.86 -10.33
CA LEU A 89 -11.89 14.69 -11.54
C LEU A 89 -10.57 14.47 -12.27
N GLU A 90 -10.50 14.95 -13.52
CA GLU A 90 -9.26 14.99 -14.30
C GLU A 90 -8.16 15.76 -13.56
N HIS A 91 -8.52 16.84 -12.87
CA HIS A 91 -7.59 17.59 -12.02
C HIS A 91 -6.90 16.71 -10.97
N ASP A 92 -7.65 15.80 -10.33
CA ASP A 92 -7.12 14.88 -9.32
C ASP A 92 -6.15 13.88 -9.94
N ILE A 93 -6.45 13.40 -11.15
CA ILE A 93 -5.54 12.54 -11.92
C ILE A 93 -4.21 13.29 -12.15
N MET A 94 -4.28 14.52 -12.64
CA MET A 94 -3.09 15.33 -12.92
C MET A 94 -2.29 15.63 -11.64
N GLN A 95 -2.97 15.91 -10.53
CA GLN A 95 -2.33 16.10 -9.23
C GLN A 95 -1.60 14.82 -8.77
N VAL A 96 -2.18 13.64 -8.99
CA VAL A 96 -1.53 12.36 -8.67
C VAL A 96 -0.36 12.06 -9.59
N LEU A 97 -0.44 12.41 -10.88
CA LEU A 97 0.69 12.28 -11.79
C LEU A 97 1.88 13.14 -11.33
N LEU A 98 1.62 14.36 -10.87
CA LEU A 98 2.66 15.28 -10.39
C LEU A 98 3.22 14.89 -9.01
N SER A 99 2.35 14.59 -8.04
CA SER A 99 2.73 14.41 -6.63
C SER A 99 2.88 12.96 -6.18
N GLY A 100 2.35 12.02 -6.96
CA GLY A 100 2.36 10.59 -6.67
C GLY A 100 3.72 9.95 -6.89
N ARG A 101 3.75 8.62 -6.82
CA ARG A 101 4.96 7.82 -7.08
C ARG A 101 4.63 6.68 -8.02
N VAL A 102 5.55 6.40 -8.94
CA VAL A 102 5.47 5.18 -9.77
C VAL A 102 5.73 3.99 -8.85
N ARG A 103 4.80 3.03 -8.84
CA ARG A 103 4.86 1.83 -8.00
C ARG A 103 5.28 0.59 -8.75
N ALA A 104 4.91 0.52 -10.02
CA ALA A 104 5.22 -0.61 -10.87
C ALA A 104 5.35 -0.14 -12.32
N ILE A 105 6.30 -0.76 -13.02
CA ILE A 105 6.49 -0.59 -14.46
C ILE A 105 6.23 -1.95 -15.10
N TYR A 106 5.34 -1.97 -16.10
CA TYR A 106 5.02 -3.11 -16.95
C TYR A 106 5.69 -2.87 -18.31
N PRO A 107 6.93 -3.35 -18.53
CA PRO A 107 7.73 -2.96 -19.69
C PRO A 107 7.13 -3.45 -21.01
N GLN A 108 6.47 -4.62 -20.99
CA GLN A 108 5.86 -5.25 -22.17
C GLN A 108 4.70 -4.41 -22.71
N GLU A 109 3.84 -3.93 -21.82
CA GLU A 109 2.67 -3.11 -22.18
C GLU A 109 3.01 -1.61 -22.23
N ARG A 110 4.24 -1.23 -21.85
CA ARG A 110 4.66 0.17 -21.65
C ARG A 110 3.77 0.92 -20.68
N ARG A 111 3.19 0.20 -19.70
CA ARG A 111 2.27 0.76 -18.71
C ARG A 111 2.95 1.01 -17.38
N TRP A 112 2.67 2.15 -16.78
CA TRP A 112 3.16 2.56 -15.47
C TRP A 112 1.98 2.70 -14.52
N LEU A 113 2.12 2.13 -13.33
CA LEU A 113 1.18 2.33 -12.24
C LEU A 113 1.70 3.45 -11.35
N VAL A 114 0.99 4.57 -11.33
CA VAL A 114 1.25 5.69 -10.44
C VAL A 114 0.28 5.63 -9.28
N ALA A 115 0.80 5.70 -8.06
CA ALA A 115 -0.01 5.77 -6.86
C ALA A 115 0.16 7.11 -6.17
N GLY A 116 -0.94 7.77 -5.85
CA GLY A 116 -0.96 9.00 -5.09
C GLY A 116 -2.21 9.11 -4.24
N TYR A 117 -2.52 10.35 -3.88
CA TYR A 117 -3.70 10.68 -3.09
C TYR A 117 -4.36 11.92 -3.71
N PHE A 118 -5.68 11.93 -3.67
CA PHE A 118 -6.48 13.11 -3.96
C PHE A 118 -7.32 13.46 -2.74
N GLU A 119 -7.82 14.69 -2.69
CA GLU A 119 -8.62 15.19 -1.58
C GLU A 119 -10.05 15.43 -2.03
N ALA A 120 -10.98 14.67 -1.46
CA ALA A 120 -12.41 14.83 -1.68
C ALA A 120 -13.07 15.19 -0.35
N CYS A 121 -13.78 16.32 -0.31
CA CYS A 121 -14.49 16.77 0.90
C CYS A 121 -13.63 16.72 2.17
N THR A 122 -12.39 17.23 2.11
CA THR A 122 -11.38 17.22 3.20
C THR A 122 -10.84 15.85 3.62
N ILE A 123 -11.20 14.78 2.90
CA ILE A 123 -10.71 13.42 3.12
C ILE A 123 -9.69 13.06 2.04
N LYS A 124 -8.52 12.59 2.46
CA LYS A 124 -7.48 12.09 1.54
C LYS A 124 -7.74 10.65 1.16
N LEU A 125 -8.03 10.40 -0.12
CA LEU A 125 -8.30 9.09 -0.67
C LEU A 125 -7.15 8.66 -1.60
N PRO A 126 -6.77 7.38 -1.60
CA PRO A 126 -5.75 6.89 -2.52
C PRO A 126 -6.33 6.81 -3.94
N LEU A 127 -5.55 7.24 -4.91
CA LEU A 127 -5.88 7.15 -6.32
C LEU A 127 -4.71 6.51 -7.06
N HIS A 128 -5.04 5.48 -7.83
CA HIS A 128 -4.11 4.80 -8.71
C HIS A 128 -4.42 5.18 -10.14
N VAL A 129 -3.38 5.60 -10.86
CA VAL A 129 -3.47 6.02 -12.26
C VAL A 129 -2.58 5.10 -13.07
N VAL A 130 -3.14 4.52 -14.12
CA VAL A 130 -2.42 3.69 -15.08
C VAL A 130 -2.16 4.53 -16.32
N VAL A 131 -0.89 4.71 -16.63
CA VAL A 131 -0.42 5.50 -17.77
C VAL A 131 0.30 4.60 -18.74
N GLN A 132 0.08 4.79 -20.03
CA GLN A 132 0.82 4.15 -21.10
C GLN A 132 1.80 5.18 -21.68
N LEU A 133 3.07 4.79 -21.82
CA LEU A 133 4.10 5.61 -22.43
C LEU A 133 4.21 5.30 -23.92
N GLU A 134 4.02 6.33 -24.75
CA GLU A 134 4.21 6.28 -26.18
C GLU A 134 5.35 7.22 -26.59
N THR A 135 6.28 6.76 -27.41
CA THR A 135 7.36 7.61 -27.92
C THR A 135 7.01 8.04 -29.33
N VAL A 136 6.61 9.30 -29.47
CA VAL A 136 6.24 9.91 -30.75
C VAL A 136 7.49 10.45 -31.42
N HIS A 137 7.74 10.01 -32.65
CA HIS A 137 8.89 10.45 -33.43
C HIS A 137 8.45 11.61 -34.32
N THR A 138 9.01 12.80 -34.08
CA THR A 138 8.79 13.99 -34.89
C THR A 138 10.06 14.31 -35.68
N PRO A 139 9.97 15.14 -36.75
CA PRO A 139 11.16 15.58 -37.49
C PRO A 139 12.19 16.34 -36.63
N ALA A 140 11.75 16.92 -35.51
CA ALA A 140 12.59 17.65 -34.57
C ALA A 140 13.20 16.76 -33.46
N GLY A 141 12.77 15.50 -33.35
CA GLY A 141 13.23 14.56 -32.32
C GLY A 141 12.14 13.60 -31.83
N SER A 142 12.51 12.72 -30.90
CA SER A 142 11.58 11.81 -30.23
C SER A 142 11.08 12.44 -28.93
N VAL A 143 9.76 12.48 -28.75
CA VAL A 143 9.10 13.02 -27.56
C VAL A 143 8.31 11.91 -26.87
N ASP A 144 8.34 11.91 -25.54
CA ASP A 144 7.54 11.02 -24.72
C ASP A 144 6.12 11.60 -24.56
N PHE A 145 5.12 10.81 -24.94
CA PHE A 145 3.70 11.13 -24.82
C PHE A 145 3.01 10.14 -23.88
N LEU A 146 2.15 10.65 -23.00
CA LEU A 146 1.50 9.87 -21.95
C LEU A 146 0.01 9.70 -22.21
N ASP A 147 -0.45 8.47 -22.37
CA ASP A 147 -1.88 8.16 -22.41
C ASP A 147 -2.36 7.67 -21.04
N VAL A 148 -3.27 8.40 -20.42
CA VAL A 148 -3.92 7.96 -19.18
C VAL A 148 -5.03 6.97 -19.54
N VAL A 149 -4.73 5.68 -19.42
CA VAL A 149 -5.61 4.58 -19.83
C VAL A 149 -6.77 4.42 -18.87
N THR A 150 -6.48 4.43 -17.56
CA THR A 150 -7.49 4.31 -16.51
C THR A 150 -6.99 4.91 -15.20
N ALA A 151 -7.93 5.29 -14.34
CA ALA A 151 -7.66 5.69 -12.98
C ALA A 151 -8.71 5.04 -12.08
N PHE A 152 -8.32 4.63 -10.88
CA PHE A 152 -9.23 3.98 -9.94
C PHE A 152 -8.79 4.14 -8.48
N VAL A 153 -9.75 4.09 -7.58
CA VAL A 153 -9.62 4.07 -6.13
C VAL A 153 -9.53 2.59 -5.70
N PRO A 154 -8.43 2.17 -5.07
CA PRO A 154 -8.28 0.79 -4.65
C PRO A 154 -9.41 0.34 -3.71
N LYS A 155 -10.03 -0.81 -4.00
CA LYS A 155 -11.13 -1.40 -3.21
C LYS A 155 -10.78 -1.60 -1.73
N HIS A 156 -9.50 -1.81 -1.42
CA HIS A 156 -8.96 -1.90 -0.06
C HIS A 156 -7.88 -0.83 0.16
N PRO A 157 -8.28 0.44 0.36
CA PRO A 157 -7.32 1.57 0.49
C PRO A 157 -6.41 1.40 1.72
N HIS A 158 -6.91 0.67 2.71
CA HIS A 158 -6.26 0.31 3.97
C HIS A 158 -5.17 -0.76 3.86
N HIS A 159 -5.04 -1.45 2.71
CA HIS A 159 -3.95 -2.42 2.52
C HIS A 159 -2.62 -1.75 2.15
N ILE A 160 -2.63 -0.47 1.74
CA ILE A 160 -1.42 0.29 1.37
C ILE A 160 -0.96 1.18 2.54
N ILE A 161 -1.88 1.62 3.37
CA ILE A 161 -1.60 2.39 4.58
C ILE A 161 -1.20 1.40 5.68
N SER A 162 -0.06 1.59 6.33
CA SER A 162 0.31 0.74 7.48
C SER A 162 -0.84 0.76 8.49
N ARG A 163 -1.19 -0.41 9.07
CA ARG A 163 -2.24 -0.53 10.09
C ARG A 163 -2.11 0.52 11.20
N VAL A 164 -0.89 0.92 11.53
CA VAL A 164 -0.56 1.97 12.51
C VAL A 164 -1.02 3.35 12.03
N ARG A 165 -0.77 3.71 10.77
CA ARG A 165 -1.13 5.02 10.22
C ARG A 165 -2.63 5.13 9.94
N LEU A 166 -3.26 4.01 9.62
CA LEU A 166 -4.72 3.90 9.55
C LEU A 166 -5.36 4.01 10.93
N ALA A 167 -4.79 3.39 11.97
CA ALA A 167 -5.25 3.60 13.34
C ALA A 167 -5.08 5.05 13.81
N VAL A 168 -4.09 5.80 13.29
CA VAL A 168 -3.94 7.23 13.57
C VAL A 168 -4.97 8.09 12.82
N LEU A 169 -5.34 7.72 11.59
CA LEU A 169 -6.44 8.38 10.85
C LEU A 169 -7.82 8.02 11.41
N LEU A 170 -7.99 6.79 11.88
CA LEU A 170 -9.17 6.26 12.55
C LEU A 170 -9.13 6.44 14.07
N ARG A 171 -8.25 7.29 14.62
CA ARG A 171 -8.35 7.76 16.02
C ARG A 171 -9.55 8.72 16.23
N TYR A 172 -10.59 8.53 15.42
CA TYR A 172 -11.95 9.02 15.57
C TYR A 172 -12.92 7.85 15.81
N ASP A 173 -12.44 6.70 16.27
CA ASP A 173 -13.25 5.59 16.73
C ASP A 173 -13.01 5.34 18.22
N ASP A 174 -13.56 6.22 19.05
CA ASP A 174 -14.28 5.73 20.23
C ASP A 174 -15.70 5.42 19.73
N GLU A 175 -15.96 4.14 19.52
CA GLU A 175 -17.17 3.59 18.96
C GLU A 175 -18.37 3.84 19.90
N THR A 176 -19.26 4.77 19.54
CA THR A 176 -20.72 4.52 19.47
C THR A 176 -21.48 5.79 19.03
N VAL A 177 -22.03 5.78 17.81
CA VAL A 177 -23.08 6.75 17.45
C VAL A 177 -24.39 6.26 18.09
N GLN A 178 -24.72 6.78 19.27
CA GLN A 178 -26.01 6.55 19.91
C GLN A 178 -27.04 7.59 19.46
N HIS A 179 -27.95 7.21 18.57
CA HIS A 179 -29.18 7.97 18.37
C HIS A 179 -30.20 7.60 19.46
N ARG A 180 -30.32 8.46 20.48
CA ARG A 180 -31.40 8.38 21.46
C ARG A 180 -32.63 9.11 20.92
N MET A 181 -33.56 8.39 20.31
CA MET A 181 -34.92 8.90 20.10
C MET A 181 -35.71 8.71 21.40
N SER A 182 -36.11 9.82 22.04
CA SER A 182 -37.02 9.77 23.17
C SER A 182 -38.43 9.45 22.64
N VAL A 183 -38.82 8.18 22.70
CA VAL A 183 -40.24 7.83 22.55
C VAL A 183 -40.92 8.16 23.88
N VAL A 184 -41.85 9.10 23.79
CA VAL A 184 -42.74 9.47 24.88
C VAL A 184 -43.64 8.28 25.22
N ALA A 185 -43.78 8.03 26.52
CA ALA A 185 -44.77 7.20 27.19
C ALA A 185 -44.41 5.74 27.57
N ASN A 186 -44.16 5.63 28.87
CA ASN A 186 -44.87 4.81 29.85
C ASN A 186 -44.28 3.48 30.38
N ARG A 187 -43.82 3.64 31.63
CA ARG A 187 -43.90 2.77 32.81
C ARG A 187 -43.00 1.53 32.90
N VAL A 188 -42.00 1.76 33.75
CA VAL A 188 -41.28 0.87 34.65
C VAL A 188 -42.08 -0.38 35.05
N GLY A 189 -41.45 -1.54 34.85
CA GLY A 189 -41.72 -2.72 35.65
C GLY A 189 -42.46 -3.84 34.93
N HIS A 190 -41.77 -4.60 34.06
CA HIS A 190 -41.95 -6.05 34.00
C HIS A 190 -40.71 -6.70 33.40
N LYS A 191 -39.94 -7.38 34.25
CA LYS A 191 -38.91 -8.34 33.87
C LYS A 191 -39.62 -9.54 33.23
N SER A 192 -39.38 -9.83 31.95
CA SER A 192 -39.66 -11.17 31.41
C SER A 192 -38.40 -11.73 30.75
N LYS A 193 -37.94 -12.84 31.34
CA LYS A 193 -36.89 -13.70 30.82
C LYS A 193 -37.45 -14.42 29.60
N GLY A 194 -36.92 -14.14 28.40
CA GLY A 194 -37.36 -14.77 27.15
C GLY A 194 -36.26 -15.60 26.50
N LYS A 195 -36.48 -16.92 26.45
CA LYS A 195 -35.61 -17.97 25.88
C LYS A 195 -35.36 -17.76 24.38
N TRP A 196 -34.12 -17.99 23.93
CA TRP A 196 -33.79 -18.08 22.50
C TRP A 196 -34.18 -19.48 21.98
N LYS A 197 -35.11 -19.56 21.02
CA LYS A 197 -35.38 -20.77 20.25
C LYS A 197 -34.36 -20.88 19.11
N ARG A 198 -33.75 -22.07 18.96
CA ARG A 198 -33.05 -22.48 17.73
C ARG A 198 -34.10 -22.84 16.69
N GLY A 199 -34.00 -22.23 15.50
CA GLY A 199 -34.86 -22.50 14.35
C GLY A 199 -34.52 -23.83 13.69
N ALA A 200 -35.56 -24.47 13.14
CA ALA A 200 -35.54 -25.68 12.32
C ALA A 200 -35.04 -25.39 10.90
#